data_AF-A0A9D6WRV8-F1
#
_entry.id   AF-A0A9D6WRV8-F1
#
_cell.length_a   1.000
_cell.length_b   1.000
_cell.length_c   1.000
_cell.angle_alpha   90.00
_cell.angle_beta   90.00
_cell.angle_gamma   90.00
#
_symmetry.space_group_name_H-M   'P 1'
#
loop_
_entity.id
_entity.type
_entity.pdbx_description
1 polymer ?
#
loop_
_entity_poly.entity_id
_entity_poly.type
_entity_poly.pdbx_seq_one_letter_code
_entity_poly.pdbx_strand_id
1 'polypeptide(L)'
;MANEERKTCNRCGVAKGLSEFAAAKGRNGTLYHRNECKACRKLYHQQWVAANHEKHASTRKAYYEENREEIIRKVVDWQARNREHKQQYQAGWYADNRTRLLEKQAHWYRENPDKVAAYRASHAAEIQTRMREWRTANQADIRRYMERWRSENAEHLADYSRTYRKEHPEVKRLAESKRRAQKRQAPREAVSMRRIVTMYAEQEGRCVYCEKELTHEFHIDHRTPLARGGHHIAANLQLLCPRCNKRKHAKTHDEFMAVLAAEDG
;
A
#
# COMPACT_ATOMS: atom_id res chain seq x y z
N MET A 1 12.83 -59.22 36.84
CA MET A 1 12.92 -57.83 37.35
C MET A 1 14.37 -57.40 37.19
N ALA A 2 14.65 -56.50 36.24
CA ALA A 2 16.02 -56.09 35.94
C ALA A 2 16.61 -55.35 37.16
N ASN A 3 17.74 -55.84 37.64
CA ASN A 3 18.49 -55.23 38.73
C ASN A 3 18.96 -53.85 38.25
N GLU A 4 18.30 -52.78 38.71
CA GLU A 4 18.62 -51.41 38.29
C GLU A 4 20.01 -51.06 38.84
N GLU A 5 21.02 -50.99 37.97
CA GLU A 5 22.39 -50.69 38.38
C GLU A 5 22.46 -49.33 39.06
N ARG A 6 22.75 -49.34 40.36
CA ARG A 6 22.86 -48.15 41.21
C ARG A 6 24.32 -47.80 41.45
N LYS A 7 24.62 -46.51 41.33
CA LYS A 7 25.95 -45.94 41.58
C LYS A 7 25.83 -44.88 42.67
N THR A 8 26.79 -44.89 43.59
CA THR A 8 26.84 -43.91 44.68
C THR A 8 27.54 -42.63 44.24
N CYS A 9 26.88 -41.49 44.46
CA CYS A 9 27.48 -40.19 44.20
C CYS A 9 28.60 -39.91 45.20
N ASN A 10 29.82 -39.68 44.73
CA ASN A 10 30.96 -39.37 45.60
C ASN A 10 30.89 -37.97 46.27
N ARG A 11 29.86 -37.18 45.93
CA ARG A 11 29.68 -35.81 46.43
C ARG A 11 28.54 -35.66 47.45
N CYS A 12 27.43 -36.37 47.27
CA CYS A 12 26.33 -36.35 48.25
C CYS A 12 26.13 -37.69 48.97
N GLY A 13 26.89 -38.73 48.63
CA GLY A 13 26.81 -40.05 49.26
C GLY A 13 25.56 -40.87 48.88
N VAL A 14 24.62 -40.33 48.11
CA VAL A 14 23.37 -41.00 47.77
C VAL A 14 23.56 -41.98 46.60
N ALA A 15 23.07 -43.21 46.75
CA ALA A 15 22.97 -44.20 45.68
C ALA A 15 21.81 -43.83 44.73
N LYS A 16 22.12 -43.66 43.43
CA LYS A 16 21.17 -43.29 42.39
C LYS A 16 21.33 -44.20 41.18
N GLY A 17 20.31 -44.28 40.32
CA GLY A 17 20.44 -44.98 39.03
C GLY A 17 21.50 -44.34 38.14
N LEU A 18 22.11 -45.11 37.24
CA LEU A 18 23.16 -44.61 36.31
C LEU A 18 22.71 -43.43 35.43
N SER A 19 21.41 -43.29 35.17
CA SER A 19 20.81 -42.16 34.45
C SER A 19 21.05 -40.80 35.13
N GLU A 20 21.24 -40.79 36.44
CA GLU A 20 21.52 -39.60 37.25
C GLU A 20 22.99 -39.14 37.15
N PHE A 21 23.82 -39.88 36.42
CA PHE A 21 25.23 -39.59 36.22
C PHE A 21 25.50 -39.29 34.75
N ALA A 22 26.25 -38.23 34.48
CA ALA A 22 26.61 -37.89 33.11
C ALA A 22 27.57 -38.94 32.53
N ALA A 23 27.25 -39.45 31.34
CA ALA A 23 28.15 -40.31 30.58
C ALA A 23 29.32 -39.49 30.02
N ALA A 24 30.51 -40.07 30.03
CA ALA A 24 31.72 -39.50 29.46
C ALA A 24 32.51 -40.59 28.71
N LYS A 25 33.32 -40.18 27.74
CA LYS A 25 34.22 -41.07 27.01
C LYS A 25 35.61 -41.01 27.63
N GLY A 26 36.16 -42.18 27.95
CA GLY A 26 37.56 -42.33 28.34
C GLY A 26 38.50 -42.14 27.15
N ARG A 27 39.82 -42.10 27.41
CA ARG A 27 40.86 -41.95 26.36
C ARG A 27 40.81 -43.07 25.32
N ASN A 28 40.37 -44.26 25.71
CA ASN A 28 40.26 -45.44 24.84
C ASN A 28 38.85 -45.58 24.22
N GLY A 29 38.01 -44.54 24.31
CA GLY A 29 36.63 -44.56 23.80
C GLY A 29 35.60 -45.23 24.72
N THR A 30 36.01 -45.93 25.77
CA THR A 30 35.12 -46.57 26.76
C THR A 30 34.17 -45.56 27.39
N LEU A 31 32.87 -45.84 27.31
CA LEU A 31 31.84 -45.02 27.94
C LEU A 31 31.77 -45.36 29.44
N TYR A 32 31.85 -44.34 30.29
CA TYR A 32 31.69 -44.51 31.73
C TYR A 32 30.77 -43.42 32.30
N HIS A 33 30.08 -43.73 33.39
CA HIS A 33 29.32 -42.76 34.15
C HIS A 33 30.22 -42.08 35.19
N ARG A 34 30.19 -40.75 35.21
CA ARG A 34 30.95 -39.94 36.19
C ARG A 34 30.57 -40.32 37.62
N ASN A 35 31.46 -40.07 38.58
CA ASN A 35 31.24 -40.43 39.99
C ASN A 35 30.37 -39.43 40.77
N GLU A 36 30.22 -38.20 40.26
CA GLU A 36 29.30 -37.21 40.82
C GLU A 36 27.96 -37.19 40.05
N CYS A 37 26.84 -37.09 40.76
CA CYS A 37 25.53 -37.00 40.12
C CYS A 37 25.31 -35.64 39.44
N LYS A 38 24.44 -35.59 38.42
CA LYS A 38 24.11 -34.38 37.65
C LYS A 38 23.69 -33.21 38.53
N ALA A 39 22.92 -33.46 39.60
CA ALA A 39 22.48 -32.44 40.54
C ALA A 39 23.65 -31.79 41.29
N CYS A 40 24.56 -32.60 41.85
CA CYS A 40 25.73 -32.09 42.56
C CYS A 40 26.68 -31.34 41.63
N ARG A 41 26.85 -31.82 40.39
CA ARG A 41 27.64 -31.13 39.36
C ARG A 41 27.03 -29.79 38.95
N LYS A 42 25.70 -29.72 38.84
CA LYS A 42 24.96 -28.47 38.54
C LYS A 42 25.15 -27.45 39.67
N LEU A 43 24.95 -27.86 40.92
CA LEU A 43 25.14 -26.99 42.09
C LEU A 43 26.58 -26.47 42.18
N TYR A 44 27.56 -27.34 41.97
CA TYR A 44 28.96 -26.95 41.89
C TYR A 44 29.24 -25.92 40.81
N HIS A 45 28.76 -26.17 39.59
CA HIS A 45 28.97 -25.25 38.48
C HIS A 45 28.30 -23.90 38.76
N GLN A 46 27.12 -23.88 39.38
CA GLN A 46 26.46 -22.63 39.79
C GLN A 46 27.30 -21.85 40.80
N GLN A 47 27.80 -22.53 41.85
CA GLN A 47 28.67 -21.92 42.86
C GLN A 47 30.00 -21.44 42.25
N TRP A 48 30.61 -22.24 41.38
CA TRP A 48 31.85 -21.89 40.71
C TRP A 48 31.66 -20.70 39.76
N VAL A 49 30.57 -20.66 38.98
CA VAL A 49 30.23 -19.52 38.14
C VAL A 49 30.02 -18.28 39.00
N ALA A 50 29.24 -18.36 40.09
CA ALA A 50 29.00 -17.21 40.96
C ALA A 50 30.32 -16.68 41.57
N ALA A 51 31.19 -17.58 42.05
CA ALA A 51 32.47 -17.21 42.65
C ALA A 51 33.52 -16.72 41.64
N ASN A 52 33.41 -17.07 40.35
CA ASN A 52 34.41 -16.73 39.32
C ASN A 52 33.84 -15.88 38.18
N HIS A 53 32.60 -15.41 38.27
CA HIS A 53 31.91 -14.68 37.20
C HIS A 53 32.68 -13.42 36.81
N GLU A 54 33.06 -12.61 37.81
CA GLU A 54 33.76 -11.36 37.62
C GLU A 54 35.16 -11.58 37.04
N LYS A 55 35.91 -12.55 37.58
CA LYS A 55 37.21 -12.95 37.04
C LYS A 55 37.12 -13.43 35.58
N HIS A 56 36.13 -14.26 35.24
CA HIS A 56 35.95 -14.71 33.86
C HIS A 56 35.46 -13.61 32.92
N ALA A 57 34.68 -12.66 33.41
CA ALA A 57 34.25 -11.49 32.64
C ALA A 57 35.44 -10.57 32.37
N SER A 58 36.26 -10.27 33.39
CA SER A 58 37.45 -9.42 33.25
C SER A 58 38.51 -10.06 32.34
N THR A 59 38.79 -11.36 32.49
CA THR A 59 39.72 -12.07 31.60
C THR A 59 39.22 -12.12 30.16
N ARG A 60 37.91 -12.36 29.93
CA ARG A 60 37.34 -12.33 28.56
C ARG A 60 37.40 -10.94 27.94
N LYS A 61 37.15 -9.90 28.75
CA LYS A 61 37.23 -8.51 28.31
C LYS A 61 38.66 -8.15 27.94
N ALA A 62 39.64 -8.41 28.80
CA ALA A 62 41.05 -8.17 28.54
C ALA A 62 41.52 -8.92 27.27
N TYR A 63 41.18 -10.20 27.14
CA TYR A 63 41.47 -10.97 25.93
C TYR A 63 40.86 -10.34 24.68
N TYR A 64 39.58 -9.92 24.73
CA TYR A 64 38.93 -9.27 23.59
C TYR A 64 39.58 -7.93 23.26
N GLU A 65 39.96 -7.13 24.25
CA GLU A 65 40.62 -5.83 24.05
C GLU A 65 42.00 -6.00 23.41
N GLU A 66 42.82 -6.91 23.95
CA GLU A 66 44.15 -7.24 23.42
C GLU A 66 44.10 -7.85 22.01
N ASN A 67 43.03 -8.58 21.68
CA ASN A 67 42.89 -9.28 20.39
C ASN A 67 41.83 -8.64 19.47
N ARG A 68 41.39 -7.41 19.78
CA ARG A 68 40.20 -6.79 19.16
C ARG A 68 40.31 -6.72 17.65
N GLU A 69 41.43 -6.21 17.17
CA GLU A 69 41.68 -6.01 15.74
C GLU A 69 41.71 -7.34 14.99
N GLU A 70 42.37 -8.35 15.54
CA GLU A 70 42.46 -9.68 14.97
C GLU A 70 41.10 -10.37 14.89
N ILE A 71 40.31 -10.27 15.97
CA ILE A 71 38.95 -10.84 16.03
C ILE A 71 38.07 -10.17 14.98
N ILE A 72 38.08 -8.83 14.91
CA ILE A 72 37.30 -8.09 13.91
C ILE A 72 37.73 -8.47 12.49
N ARG A 73 39.03 -8.52 12.22
CA ARG A 73 39.57 -8.92 10.91
C ARG A 73 39.07 -10.30 10.49
N LYS A 74 39.15 -11.29 11.39
CA LYS A 74 38.66 -12.65 11.15
C LYS A 74 37.16 -12.69 10.89
N VAL A 75 36.36 -11.91 11.63
CA VAL A 75 34.91 -11.84 11.46
C VAL A 75 34.55 -11.22 10.11
N VAL A 76 35.19 -10.10 9.74
CA VAL A 76 34.97 -9.42 8.46
C VAL A 76 35.34 -10.34 7.29
N ASP A 77 36.49 -10.99 7.36
CA ASP A 77 36.95 -11.92 6.33
C ASP A 77 36.04 -13.14 6.22
N TRP A 78 35.63 -13.74 7.35
CA TRP A 78 34.63 -14.80 7.35
C TRP A 78 33.30 -14.35 6.74
N GLN A 79 32.81 -13.15 7.08
CA GLN A 79 31.57 -12.60 6.51
C GLN A 79 31.68 -12.36 5.01
N ALA A 80 32.84 -11.86 4.54
CA ALA A 80 33.08 -11.63 3.13
C ALA A 80 33.07 -12.95 2.34
N ARG A 81 33.79 -13.96 2.85
CA ARG A 81 33.85 -15.31 2.26
C ARG A 81 32.51 -16.05 2.31
N ASN A 82 31.64 -15.75 3.27
CA ASN A 82 30.33 -16.38 3.44
C ASN A 82 29.17 -15.51 2.97
N ARG A 83 29.44 -14.38 2.31
CA ARG A 83 28.40 -13.42 1.88
C ARG A 83 27.40 -14.08 0.95
N GLU A 84 27.89 -14.80 -0.06
CA GLU A 84 27.04 -15.45 -1.06
C GLU A 84 26.19 -16.56 -0.43
N HIS A 85 26.80 -17.44 0.37
CA HIS A 85 26.09 -18.48 1.10
C HIS A 85 24.99 -17.91 2.01
N LYS A 86 25.29 -16.80 2.71
CA LYS A 86 24.28 -16.09 3.52
C LYS A 86 23.15 -15.54 2.68
N GLN A 87 23.45 -14.93 1.52
CA GLN A 87 22.43 -14.39 0.63
C GLN A 87 21.54 -15.50 0.05
N GLN A 88 22.13 -16.62 -0.37
CA GLN A 88 21.38 -17.79 -0.87
C GLN A 88 20.48 -18.38 0.22
N TYR A 89 21.02 -18.57 1.43
CA TYR A 89 20.24 -19.03 2.59
C TYR A 89 19.07 -18.08 2.90
N GLN A 90 19.33 -16.76 2.92
CA GLN A 90 18.29 -15.76 3.18
C GLN A 90 17.22 -15.74 2.08
N ALA A 91 17.62 -15.88 0.82
CA ALA A 91 16.71 -15.94 -0.31
C ALA A 91 15.81 -17.18 -0.24
N GLY A 92 16.40 -18.36 0.04
CA GLY A 92 15.65 -19.61 0.22
C GLY A 92 14.69 -19.52 1.40
N TRP A 93 15.18 -19.09 2.56
CA TRP A 93 14.33 -18.90 3.75
C TRP A 93 13.19 -17.92 3.48
N TYR A 94 13.45 -16.80 2.80
CA TYR A 94 12.40 -15.85 2.45
C TYR A 94 11.40 -16.45 1.47
N ALA A 95 11.85 -17.20 0.45
CA ALA A 95 10.96 -17.86 -0.50
C ALA A 95 10.02 -18.86 0.21
N ASP A 96 10.58 -19.71 1.08
CA ASP A 96 9.83 -20.72 1.84
C ASP A 96 8.83 -20.09 2.83
N ASN A 97 9.15 -18.90 3.36
CA ASN A 97 8.33 -18.21 4.34
C ASN A 97 7.52 -17.06 3.75
N ARG A 98 7.60 -16.81 2.43
CA ARG A 98 7.09 -15.60 1.78
C ARG A 98 5.60 -15.41 2.06
N THR A 99 4.82 -16.46 1.84
CA THR A 99 3.37 -16.44 2.01
C THR A 99 3.00 -16.08 3.45
N ARG A 100 3.57 -16.79 4.43
CA ARG A 100 3.33 -16.53 5.86
C ARG A 100 3.74 -15.11 6.28
N LEU A 101 4.86 -14.60 5.77
CA LEU A 101 5.32 -13.24 6.08
C LEU A 101 4.36 -12.19 5.51
N LEU A 102 3.90 -12.37 4.27
CA LEU A 102 2.94 -11.48 3.63
C LEU A 102 1.57 -11.55 4.30
N GLU A 103 1.10 -12.73 4.69
CA GLU A 103 -0.14 -12.89 5.46
C GLU A 103 -0.06 -12.22 6.82
N LYS A 104 1.04 -12.41 7.56
CA LYS A 104 1.28 -11.74 8.83
C LYS A 104 1.30 -10.23 8.66
N GLN A 105 1.95 -9.73 7.61
CA GLN A 105 1.98 -8.31 7.29
C GLN A 105 0.58 -7.79 6.96
N ALA A 106 -0.15 -8.45 6.06
CA ALA A 106 -1.51 -8.08 5.67
C ALA A 106 -2.48 -8.10 6.87
N HIS A 107 -2.36 -9.09 7.74
CA HIS A 107 -3.08 -9.14 9.01
C HIS A 107 -2.77 -7.91 9.87
N TRP A 108 -1.49 -7.57 10.08
CA TRP A 108 -1.13 -6.39 10.85
C TRP A 108 -1.72 -5.09 10.25
N TYR A 109 -1.67 -4.92 8.93
CA TYR A 109 -2.26 -3.76 8.26
C TYR A 109 -3.78 -3.69 8.45
N ARG A 110 -4.48 -4.83 8.39
CA ARG A 110 -5.94 -4.90 8.62
C ARG A 110 -6.32 -4.57 10.06
N GLU A 111 -5.55 -5.03 11.03
CA GLU A 111 -5.81 -4.80 12.46
C GLU A 111 -5.32 -3.43 12.96
N ASN A 112 -4.53 -2.69 12.18
CA ASN A 112 -3.93 -1.43 12.61
C ASN A 112 -4.15 -0.28 11.59
N PRO A 113 -5.39 -0.06 11.09
CA PRO A 113 -5.65 0.97 10.09
C PRO A 113 -5.32 2.38 10.62
N ASP A 114 -5.61 2.65 11.90
CA ASP A 114 -5.36 3.96 12.51
C ASP A 114 -3.88 4.26 12.64
N LYS A 115 -3.04 3.27 12.99
CA LYS A 115 -1.58 3.45 13.04
C LYS A 115 -1.01 3.72 11.65
N VAL A 116 -1.54 3.04 10.63
CA VAL A 116 -1.12 3.25 9.24
C VAL A 116 -1.53 4.63 8.76
N ALA A 117 -2.76 5.07 9.08
CA ALA A 117 -3.24 6.42 8.77
C ALA A 117 -2.40 7.49 9.48
N ALA A 118 -2.16 7.34 10.78
CA ALA A 118 -1.35 8.26 11.57
C ALA A 118 0.09 8.36 11.04
N TYR A 119 0.71 7.22 10.68
CA TYR A 119 2.04 7.20 10.05
C TYR A 119 2.05 7.93 8.71
N ARG A 120 1.08 7.64 7.83
CA ARG A 120 0.96 8.30 6.52
C ARG A 120 0.73 9.80 6.66
N ALA A 121 -0.05 10.23 7.66
CA ALA A 121 -0.31 11.63 7.93
C ALA A 121 0.96 12.34 8.43
N SER A 122 1.65 11.78 9.42
CA SER A 122 2.87 12.38 9.99
C SER A 122 4.04 12.43 9.01
N HIS A 123 4.06 11.54 8.01
CA HIS A 123 5.12 11.49 6.98
C HIS A 123 4.61 11.92 5.60
N ALA A 124 3.45 12.57 5.50
CA ALA A 124 2.81 12.86 4.22
C ALA A 124 3.73 13.64 3.27
N ALA A 125 4.38 14.70 3.75
CA ALA A 125 5.28 15.53 2.94
C ALA A 125 6.47 14.73 2.40
N GLU A 126 7.13 13.95 3.26
CA GLU A 126 8.26 13.09 2.87
C GLU A 126 7.84 12.05 1.83
N ILE A 127 6.72 11.36 2.06
CA ILE A 127 6.17 10.37 1.14
C ILE A 127 5.87 11.01 -0.22
N GLN A 128 5.30 12.22 -0.25
CA GLN A 128 5.02 12.93 -1.50
C GLN A 128 6.30 13.33 -2.24
N THR A 129 7.31 13.85 -1.53
CA THR A 129 8.62 14.18 -2.12
C THR A 129 9.26 12.94 -2.72
N ARG A 130 9.38 11.86 -1.95
CA ARG A 130 9.97 10.60 -2.41
C ARG A 130 9.20 10.00 -3.60
N MET A 131 7.87 10.06 -3.57
CA MET A 131 7.03 9.57 -4.67
C MET A 131 7.21 10.41 -5.94
N ARG A 132 7.41 11.73 -5.80
CA ARG A 132 7.71 12.62 -6.93
C ARG A 132 9.07 12.29 -7.53
N GLU A 133 10.11 12.20 -6.71
CA GLU A 133 11.46 11.84 -7.16
C GLU A 133 11.48 10.48 -7.85
N TRP A 134 10.82 9.47 -7.26
CA TRP A 134 10.70 8.15 -7.85
C TRP A 134 9.97 8.19 -9.21
N ARG A 135 8.83 8.89 -9.31
CA ARG A 135 8.10 9.04 -10.58
C ARG A 135 8.93 9.72 -11.66
N THR A 136 9.72 10.73 -11.29
CA THR A 136 10.61 11.43 -12.22
C THR A 136 11.74 10.50 -12.67
N ALA A 137 12.44 9.85 -11.74
CA ALA A 137 13.53 8.94 -12.05
C ALA A 137 13.09 7.72 -12.87
N ASN A 138 11.84 7.27 -12.71
CA ASN A 138 11.29 6.08 -13.38
C ASN A 138 10.31 6.44 -14.51
N GLN A 139 10.32 7.67 -15.02
CA GLN A 139 9.33 8.15 -15.98
C GLN A 139 9.29 7.32 -17.28
N ALA A 140 10.46 6.93 -17.79
CA ALA A 140 10.57 6.11 -19.01
C ALA A 140 10.01 4.69 -18.79
N ASP A 141 10.31 4.07 -17.65
CA ASP A 141 9.82 2.73 -17.32
C ASP A 141 8.31 2.72 -17.09
N ILE A 142 7.78 3.76 -16.42
CA ILE A 142 6.33 3.96 -16.26
C ILE A 142 5.68 4.08 -17.63
N ARG A 143 6.27 4.86 -18.56
CA ARG A 143 5.72 5.01 -19.92
C ARG A 143 5.69 3.68 -20.65
N ARG A 144 6.79 2.92 -20.64
CA ARG A 144 6.89 1.59 -21.27
C ARG A 144 5.89 0.60 -20.67
N TYR A 145 5.75 0.59 -19.35
CA TYR A 145 4.76 -0.23 -18.66
C TYR A 145 3.34 0.14 -19.08
N MET A 146 3.00 1.43 -19.09
CA MET A 146 1.65 1.90 -19.46
C MET A 146 1.33 1.67 -20.93
N GLU A 147 2.31 1.77 -21.82
CA GLU A 147 2.15 1.44 -23.24
C GLU A 147 1.83 -0.04 -23.44
N ARG A 148 2.63 -0.93 -22.83
CA ARG A 148 2.36 -2.37 -22.84
C ARG A 148 0.99 -2.69 -22.25
N TRP A 149 0.68 -2.13 -21.07
CA TRP A 149 -0.62 -2.34 -20.43
C TRP A 149 -1.78 -1.91 -21.34
N ARG A 150 -1.69 -0.75 -22.00
CA ARG A 150 -2.73 -0.30 -22.95
C ARG A 150 -2.86 -1.21 -24.16
N SER A 151 -1.74 -1.73 -24.69
CA SER A 151 -1.75 -2.65 -25.82
C SER A 151 -2.39 -3.99 -25.44
N GLU A 152 -1.97 -4.58 -24.32
CA GLU A 152 -2.51 -5.84 -23.79
C GLU A 152 -3.98 -5.72 -23.36
N ASN A 153 -4.42 -4.53 -22.94
CA ASN A 153 -5.79 -4.28 -22.49
C ASN A 153 -6.62 -3.49 -23.50
N ALA A 154 -6.19 -3.38 -24.76
CA ALA A 154 -6.81 -2.50 -25.76
C ALA A 154 -8.29 -2.82 -26.01
N GLU A 155 -8.62 -4.11 -26.13
CA GLU A 155 -10.00 -4.56 -26.35
C GLU A 155 -10.89 -4.26 -25.14
N HIS A 156 -10.42 -4.59 -23.94
CA HIS A 156 -11.13 -4.28 -22.69
C HIS A 156 -11.35 -2.77 -22.53
N LEU A 157 -10.34 -1.94 -22.84
CA LEU A 157 -10.48 -0.48 -22.82
C LEU A 157 -11.49 0.03 -23.84
N ALA A 158 -11.52 -0.55 -25.04
CA ALA A 158 -12.49 -0.21 -26.06
C ALA A 158 -13.91 -0.58 -25.64
N ASP A 159 -14.09 -1.76 -25.05
CA ASP A 159 -15.38 -2.23 -24.54
C ASP A 159 -15.88 -1.40 -23.36
N TYR A 160 -15.03 -1.21 -22.35
CA TYR A 160 -15.31 -0.31 -21.24
C TYR A 160 -15.71 1.09 -21.73
N SER A 161 -14.99 1.64 -22.71
CA SER A 161 -15.30 2.95 -23.29
C SER A 161 -16.65 2.98 -24.01
N ARG A 162 -17.04 1.91 -24.73
CA ARG A 162 -18.36 1.80 -25.37
C ARG A 162 -19.47 1.76 -24.33
N THR A 163 -19.35 0.88 -23.33
CA THR A 163 -20.33 0.71 -22.26
C THR A 163 -20.47 1.99 -21.45
N TYR A 164 -19.36 2.58 -21.03
CA TYR A 164 -19.34 3.84 -20.29
C TYR A 164 -20.03 4.96 -21.08
N ARG A 165 -19.80 5.10 -22.40
CA ARG A 165 -20.50 6.12 -23.20
C ARG A 165 -22.00 5.88 -23.34
N LYS A 166 -22.44 4.62 -23.34
CA LYS A 166 -23.85 4.24 -23.41
C LYS A 166 -24.56 4.57 -22.10
N GLU A 167 -23.92 4.25 -20.97
CA GLU A 167 -24.46 4.46 -19.62
C GLU A 167 -24.33 5.90 -19.13
N HIS A 168 -23.38 6.68 -19.68
CA HIS A 168 -23.12 8.07 -19.33
C HIS A 168 -23.35 9.04 -20.50
N PRO A 169 -24.59 9.16 -21.03
CA PRO A 169 -24.89 10.04 -22.16
C PRO A 169 -24.58 11.51 -21.90
N GLU A 170 -24.59 11.96 -20.64
CA GLU A 170 -24.22 13.31 -20.21
C GLU A 170 -22.77 13.67 -20.56
N VAL A 171 -21.86 12.69 -20.58
CA VAL A 171 -20.47 12.88 -21.02
C VAL A 171 -20.42 13.22 -22.51
N LYS A 172 -21.23 12.52 -23.31
CA LYS A 172 -21.36 12.81 -24.75
C LYS A 172 -21.95 14.20 -24.97
N ARG A 173 -22.98 14.60 -24.21
CA ARG A 173 -23.61 15.93 -24.32
C ARG A 173 -22.63 17.06 -24.00
N LEU A 174 -21.80 16.89 -22.96
CA LEU A 174 -20.77 17.87 -22.61
C LEU A 174 -19.73 17.96 -23.73
N ALA A 175 -19.27 16.83 -24.27
CA ALA A 175 -18.35 16.80 -25.40
C ALA A 175 -18.94 17.49 -26.65
N GLU A 176 -20.22 17.26 -26.94
CA GLU A 176 -20.93 17.92 -28.04
C GLU A 176 -21.07 19.43 -27.81
N SER A 177 -21.42 19.86 -26.60
CA SER A 177 -21.50 21.29 -26.24
C SER A 177 -20.16 21.99 -26.44
N LYS A 178 -19.07 21.36 -25.99
CA LYS A 178 -17.69 21.82 -26.22
C LYS A 178 -17.36 21.88 -27.71
N ARG A 179 -17.69 20.83 -28.47
CA ARG A 179 -17.46 20.79 -29.93
C ARG A 179 -18.21 21.91 -30.66
N ARG A 180 -19.46 22.21 -30.28
CA ARG A 180 -20.24 23.32 -30.85
C ARG A 180 -19.57 24.66 -30.60
N ALA A 181 -19.05 24.89 -29.39
CA ALA A 181 -18.30 26.09 -29.05
C ALA A 181 -17.01 26.22 -29.85
N GLN A 182 -16.24 25.13 -29.98
CA GLN A 182 -15.00 25.10 -30.77
C GLN A 182 -15.25 25.40 -32.25
N LYS A 183 -16.27 24.79 -32.87
CA LYS A 183 -16.62 25.04 -34.28
C LYS A 183 -16.95 26.52 -34.55
N ARG A 184 -17.50 27.21 -33.55
CA ARG A 184 -17.84 28.64 -33.62
C ARG A 184 -16.72 29.56 -33.10
N GLN A 185 -15.59 29.01 -32.68
CA GLN A 185 -14.47 29.75 -32.08
C GLN A 185 -14.90 30.62 -30.89
N ALA A 186 -15.96 30.22 -30.18
CA ALA A 186 -16.46 30.97 -29.04
C ALA A 186 -15.43 30.93 -27.88
N PRO A 187 -15.28 32.03 -27.12
CA PRO A 187 -14.54 32.02 -25.87
C PRO A 187 -15.05 30.90 -24.96
N ARG A 188 -14.13 30.18 -24.32
CA ARG A 188 -14.44 28.95 -23.59
C ARG A 188 -13.55 28.81 -22.36
N GLU A 189 -14.10 28.22 -21.31
CA GLU A 189 -13.34 27.73 -20.16
C GLU A 189 -13.37 26.20 -20.08
N ALA A 190 -12.58 25.64 -19.16
CA ALA A 190 -12.59 24.21 -18.89
C ALA A 190 -13.82 23.83 -18.04
N VAL A 191 -14.93 23.52 -18.69
CA VAL A 191 -16.12 22.96 -18.03
C VAL A 191 -15.98 21.44 -17.91
N SER A 192 -15.95 20.93 -16.68
CA SER A 192 -15.85 19.49 -16.38
C SER A 192 -17.22 18.85 -16.13
N MET A 193 -17.28 17.52 -16.17
CA MET A 193 -18.50 16.79 -15.82
C MET A 193 -18.94 17.06 -14.38
N ARG A 194 -17.99 17.27 -13.46
CA ARG A 194 -18.28 17.67 -12.08
C ARG A 194 -19.09 18.97 -12.03
N ARG A 195 -18.78 19.96 -12.88
CA ARG A 195 -19.55 21.20 -12.95
C ARG A 195 -20.98 20.95 -13.42
N ILE A 196 -21.19 20.04 -14.38
CA ILE A 196 -22.54 19.66 -14.85
C ILE A 196 -23.34 18.97 -13.73
N VAL A 197 -22.72 18.07 -12.96
CA VAL A 197 -23.35 17.45 -11.79
C VAL A 197 -23.72 18.49 -10.75
N THR A 198 -22.82 19.44 -10.45
CA THR A 198 -23.12 20.54 -9.53
C THR A 198 -24.27 21.41 -10.03
N MET A 199 -24.28 21.74 -11.33
CA MET A 199 -25.36 22.52 -11.95
C MET A 199 -26.71 21.80 -11.90
N TYR A 200 -26.71 20.47 -12.08
CA TYR A 200 -27.92 19.66 -11.92
C TYR A 200 -28.47 19.77 -10.49
N ALA A 201 -27.60 19.69 -9.48
CA ALA A 201 -27.99 19.86 -8.08
C ALA A 201 -28.45 21.30 -7.77
N GLU A 202 -27.77 22.31 -8.28
CA GLU A 202 -28.14 23.73 -8.15
C GLU A 202 -29.51 24.04 -8.78
N GLN A 203 -29.88 23.32 -9.84
CA GLN A 203 -31.20 23.40 -10.47
C GLN A 203 -32.23 22.44 -9.85
N GLU A 204 -31.91 21.80 -8.73
CA GLU A 204 -32.76 20.80 -8.06
C GLU A 204 -33.21 19.66 -8.99
N GLY A 205 -32.39 19.32 -9.99
CA GLY A 205 -32.72 18.35 -11.00
C GLY A 205 -33.90 18.75 -11.89
N ARG A 206 -34.17 20.05 -12.07
CA ARG A 206 -35.31 20.57 -12.84
C ARG A 206 -34.89 21.47 -13.99
N CYS A 207 -35.73 21.52 -15.01
CA CYS A 207 -35.56 22.42 -16.15
C CYS A 207 -35.75 23.87 -15.70
N VAL A 208 -34.80 24.75 -16.03
CA VAL A 208 -34.85 26.20 -15.67
C VAL A 208 -36.15 26.90 -16.09
N TYR A 209 -36.80 26.43 -17.16
CA TYR A 209 -37.94 27.13 -17.76
C TYR A 209 -39.30 26.54 -17.45
N CYS A 210 -39.41 25.22 -17.29
CA CYS A 210 -40.71 24.57 -17.09
C CYS A 210 -40.79 23.76 -15.81
N GLU A 211 -39.72 23.77 -15.00
CA GLU A 211 -39.60 23.14 -13.68
C GLU A 211 -39.86 21.62 -13.64
N LYS A 212 -40.07 21.01 -14.81
CA LYS A 212 -40.15 19.56 -14.96
C LYS A 212 -38.82 18.94 -14.59
N GLU A 213 -38.90 17.83 -13.89
CA GLU A 213 -37.76 17.01 -13.52
C GLU A 213 -36.97 16.61 -14.77
N LEU A 214 -35.66 16.87 -14.71
CA LEU A 214 -34.70 16.44 -15.70
C LEU A 214 -34.33 15.01 -15.36
N THR A 215 -34.76 14.06 -16.19
CA THR A 215 -34.28 12.68 -16.06
C THR A 215 -32.89 12.58 -16.71
N HIS A 216 -32.51 11.38 -17.15
CA HIS A 216 -31.33 11.17 -17.99
C HIS A 216 -31.41 11.89 -19.35
N GLU A 217 -32.54 12.49 -19.75
CA GLU A 217 -32.74 13.21 -21.01
C GLU A 217 -32.80 14.74 -20.84
N PHE A 218 -31.64 15.39 -20.70
CA PHE A 218 -31.53 16.85 -20.67
C PHE A 218 -30.50 17.37 -21.68
N HIS A 219 -30.51 18.68 -21.95
CA HIS A 219 -29.54 19.36 -22.79
C HIS A 219 -28.72 20.36 -21.98
N ILE A 220 -27.42 20.45 -22.29
CA ILE A 220 -26.55 21.53 -21.83
C ILE A 220 -26.70 22.68 -22.84
N ASP A 221 -27.48 23.69 -22.45
CA ASP A 221 -27.80 24.87 -23.25
C ASP A 221 -26.96 26.08 -22.83
N HIS A 222 -26.85 27.05 -23.73
CA HIS A 222 -26.20 28.33 -23.47
C HIS A 222 -27.24 29.44 -23.26
N ARG A 223 -27.25 30.11 -22.10
CA ARG A 223 -28.18 31.22 -21.77
C ARG A 223 -28.18 32.27 -22.88
N THR A 224 -27.01 32.76 -23.27
CA THR A 224 -26.76 33.46 -24.52
C THR A 224 -26.26 32.47 -25.56
N PRO A 225 -26.99 32.19 -26.65
CA PRO A 225 -26.58 31.21 -27.64
C PRO A 225 -25.23 31.53 -28.28
N LEU A 226 -24.45 30.49 -28.60
CA LEU A 226 -23.16 30.63 -29.29
C LEU A 226 -23.29 31.36 -30.64
N ALA A 227 -24.44 31.25 -31.31
CA ALA A 227 -24.72 31.94 -32.57
C ALA A 227 -24.84 33.46 -32.42
N ARG A 228 -25.01 33.94 -31.18
CA ARG A 228 -25.16 35.36 -30.84
C ARG A 228 -24.02 35.86 -29.95
N GLY A 229 -22.84 35.27 -30.11
CA GLY A 229 -21.65 35.67 -29.36
C GLY A 229 -21.55 35.12 -27.94
N GLY A 230 -22.44 34.20 -27.53
CA GLY A 230 -22.36 33.59 -26.20
C GLY A 230 -21.07 32.79 -25.98
N HIS A 231 -20.56 32.81 -24.75
CA HIS A 231 -19.35 32.09 -24.36
C HIS A 231 -19.68 30.67 -23.86
N HIS A 232 -18.77 29.71 -24.04
CA HIS A 232 -18.89 28.37 -23.44
C HIS A 232 -18.19 28.34 -22.07
N ILE A 233 -18.85 28.98 -21.10
CA ILE A 233 -18.42 29.10 -19.70
C ILE A 233 -19.57 28.70 -18.78
N ALA A 234 -19.27 28.24 -17.57
CA ALA A 234 -20.23 27.74 -16.60
C ALA A 234 -21.35 28.75 -16.31
N ALA A 235 -21.02 30.05 -16.23
CA ALA A 235 -22.00 31.11 -16.02
C ALA A 235 -23.01 31.29 -17.18
N ASN A 236 -22.64 30.87 -18.39
CA ASN A 236 -23.51 30.93 -19.56
C ASN A 236 -24.18 29.57 -19.84
N LEU A 237 -23.92 28.52 -19.06
CA LEU A 237 -24.53 27.21 -19.25
C LEU A 237 -25.75 27.03 -18.34
N GLN A 238 -26.74 26.27 -18.82
CA GLN A 238 -27.94 25.86 -18.07
C GLN A 238 -28.43 24.49 -18.56
N LEU A 239 -29.14 23.74 -17.72
CA LEU A 239 -29.71 22.44 -18.09
C LEU A 239 -31.19 22.57 -18.42
N LEU A 240 -31.57 22.15 -19.62
CA LEU A 240 -32.94 22.27 -20.14
C LEU A 240 -33.49 20.91 -20.56
N CYS A 241 -34.80 20.73 -20.41
CA CYS A 241 -35.49 19.59 -21.03
C CYS A 241 -35.50 19.74 -22.57
N PRO A 242 -35.66 18.64 -23.33
CA PRO A 242 -35.66 18.69 -24.80
C PRO A 242 -36.69 19.66 -25.39
N ARG A 243 -37.88 19.73 -24.79
CA ARG A 243 -38.96 20.64 -25.21
C ARG A 243 -38.52 22.11 -25.09
N CYS A 244 -38.04 22.53 -23.92
CA CYS A 244 -37.65 23.92 -23.70
C CYS A 244 -36.41 24.30 -24.50
N ASN A 245 -35.42 23.40 -24.62
CA ASN A 245 -34.24 23.64 -25.46
C ASN A 245 -34.63 23.89 -26.93
N LYS A 246 -35.55 23.07 -27.49
CA LYS A 246 -36.03 23.23 -28.87
C LYS A 246 -36.80 24.54 -29.08
N ARG A 247 -37.65 24.93 -28.12
CA ARG A 247 -38.43 26.18 -28.17
C ARG A 247 -37.55 27.42 -28.04
N LYS A 248 -36.56 27.40 -27.13
CA LYS A 248 -35.60 28.49 -26.95
C LYS A 248 -34.80 28.74 -28.23
N HIS A 249 -34.31 27.66 -28.88
CA HIS A 249 -33.57 27.74 -30.13
C HIS A 249 -32.39 28.75 -30.05
N ALA A 250 -32.49 29.88 -30.74
CA ALA A 250 -31.47 30.94 -30.81
C ALA A 250 -31.83 32.19 -29.99
N LYS A 251 -32.87 32.11 -29.14
CA LYS A 251 -33.23 33.16 -28.19
C LYS A 251 -32.25 33.18 -27.02
N THR A 252 -31.97 34.37 -26.50
CA THR A 252 -31.28 34.51 -25.20
C THR A 252 -32.19 34.03 -24.07
N HIS A 253 -31.63 33.89 -22.87
CA HIS A 253 -32.41 33.52 -21.69
C HIS A 253 -33.55 34.52 -21.47
N ASP A 254 -33.26 35.82 -21.49
CA ASP A 254 -34.24 36.88 -21.22
C ASP A 254 -35.32 36.93 -22.31
N GLU A 255 -34.95 36.78 -23.58
CA GLU A 255 -35.93 36.73 -24.68
C GLU A 255 -36.86 35.52 -24.57
N PHE A 256 -36.34 34.37 -24.15
CA PHE A 256 -37.19 33.19 -23.97
C PHE A 256 -38.09 33.30 -22.74
N MET A 257 -37.61 33.91 -21.65
CA MET A 257 -38.44 34.24 -20.50
C MET A 257 -39.59 35.18 -20.87
N ALA A 258 -39.33 36.20 -21.69
CA ALA A 258 -40.37 37.10 -22.18
C ALA A 258 -41.44 36.38 -23.02
N VAL A 259 -41.03 35.39 -23.82
CA VAL A 259 -41.99 34.55 -24.58
C VAL A 259 -42.86 33.72 -23.65
N LEU A 260 -42.29 33.10 -22.61
CA LEU A 260 -43.06 32.30 -21.65
C LEU A 260 -44.05 33.18 -20.87
N ALA A 261 -43.61 34.35 -20.40
CA ALA A 261 -44.47 35.28 -19.68
C ALA A 261 -45.66 35.77 -20.53
N ALA A 262 -45.50 35.89 -21.84
CA ALA A 262 -46.57 36.25 -22.76
C ALA A 262 -47.52 35.10 -23.12
N GLU A 263 -47.16 33.84 -22.84
CA GLU A 263 -48.01 32.66 -23.03
C GLU A 263 -48.81 32.29 -21.78
N ASP A 264 -48.32 32.66 -20.59
CA ASP A 264 -48.94 32.39 -19.29
C ASP A 264 -49.92 33.49 -18.83
N GLY A 265 -50.02 34.60 -19.56
CA GLY A 265 -50.94 35.72 -19.31
C GLY A 265 -52.06 35.79 -20.34
#